data_AF-J2T8S1-F1
#
_entry.id   AF-J2T8S1-F1
#
_cell.length_a   1.000
_cell.length_b   1.000
_cell.length_c   1.000
_cell.angle_alpha   90.00
_cell.angle_beta   90.00
_cell.angle_gamma   90.00
#
_symmetry.space_group_name_H-M   'P 1'
#
loop_
_entity.id
_entity.type
_entity.pdbx_description
1 polymer ?
#
loop_
_entity_poly.entity_id
_entity_poly.type
_entity_poly.pdbx_seq_one_letter_code
_entity_poly.pdbx_strand_id
1 'polypeptide(L)'
;MFIYVGCRTTRERNARGNGINVYSVDSQTGQLSHVQLVDGLVNPSFLAISKQQNFLYCVHGDTDQASAFSISADGTLTYLNSQNTHGHNPAHLAISPDGGFLVVSNHYSGSVVVLPILASGELGELCDQVLTEGPIGPHRVEQKGSKPHFNPFDPSGKLVVVPDKGLDRIFTYRFDSQLGKLLPAACPFVATRKGAGPRHVAFHPGLPVVYSVNELDSTVGTYRFNSESGELLPQQVISALPDSFTGDSTAAEIEVDGAGRFLYASNRGNDSIAIFSIDPQTGWLTFVSATPTKGRTPRFFALSPDGQFMYVANEDSDTIVVFSVDPATGGLTPTGNLIKTGSPVCMVFGGPRT
;
A
#
# COMPACT_ATOMS: atom_id res chain seq x y z
N MET A 1 19.17 9.43 4.12
CA MET A 1 17.86 8.83 3.79
C MET A 1 17.49 7.88 4.92
N PHE A 2 16.20 7.79 5.22
CA PHE A 2 15.63 6.94 6.26
C PHE A 2 14.52 6.07 5.69
N ILE A 3 14.23 4.97 6.36
CA ILE A 3 13.05 4.13 6.12
C ILE A 3 12.32 3.93 7.45
N TYR A 4 11.00 4.12 7.41
CA TYR A 4 10.11 3.96 8.55
C TYR A 4 9.31 2.68 8.36
N VAL A 5 9.32 1.81 9.36
CA VAL A 5 8.76 0.46 9.27
C VAL A 5 7.63 0.34 10.29
N GLY A 6 6.40 0.17 9.80
CA GLY A 6 5.23 -0.12 10.61
C GLY A 6 5.12 -1.62 10.87
N CYS A 7 4.87 -1.99 12.13
CA CYS A 7 4.77 -3.39 12.56
C CYS A 7 3.42 -3.68 13.22
N ARG A 8 2.91 -4.92 13.07
CA ARG A 8 1.83 -5.40 13.94
C ARG A 8 2.36 -5.72 15.34
N THR A 9 1.59 -5.38 16.36
CA THR A 9 2.02 -5.45 17.78
C THR A 9 1.09 -6.28 18.65
N THR A 10 -0.10 -6.65 18.18
CA THR A 10 -1.11 -7.33 19.02
C THR A 10 -0.98 -8.85 19.03
N ARG A 11 -1.32 -9.45 20.19
CA ARG A 11 -1.32 -10.89 20.39
C ARG A 11 -2.40 -11.59 19.55
N GLU A 12 -3.53 -10.93 19.32
CA GLU A 12 -4.66 -11.41 18.52
C GLU A 12 -4.23 -11.69 17.06
N ARG A 13 -3.26 -10.93 16.57
CA ARG A 13 -2.62 -11.12 15.25
C ARG A 13 -1.47 -12.14 15.30
N ASN A 14 -1.18 -12.73 16.46
CA ASN A 14 0.04 -13.48 16.71
C ASN A 14 1.30 -12.69 16.29
N ALA A 15 1.28 -11.37 16.49
CA ALA A 15 2.35 -10.48 16.05
C ALA A 15 3.44 -10.34 17.11
N ARG A 16 4.65 -9.99 16.66
CA ARG A 16 5.85 -9.83 17.51
C ARG A 16 6.52 -8.47 17.33
N GLY A 17 5.89 -7.56 16.59
CA GLY A 17 6.34 -6.19 16.45
C GLY A 17 6.09 -5.35 17.69
N ASN A 18 6.71 -4.17 17.72
CA ASN A 18 6.78 -3.32 18.90
C ASN A 18 6.43 -1.84 18.63
N GLY A 19 6.00 -1.49 17.41
CA GLY A 19 5.59 -0.14 17.04
C GLY A 19 6.09 0.26 15.66
N ILE A 20 6.59 1.50 15.53
CA ILE A 20 7.26 1.98 14.32
C ILE A 20 8.77 1.95 14.55
N ASN A 21 9.53 1.28 13.67
CA ASN A 21 10.99 1.29 13.70
C ASN A 21 11.54 2.21 12.62
N VAL A 22 12.46 3.10 12.99
CA VAL A 22 13.17 4.01 12.09
C VAL A 22 14.56 3.46 11.83
N TYR A 23 14.96 3.41 10.56
CA TYR A 23 16.29 3.02 10.15
C TYR A 23 16.92 4.06 9.24
N SER A 24 18.23 4.29 9.37
CA SER A 24 19.02 4.96 8.33
C SER A 24 19.37 3.96 7.23
N VAL A 25 19.43 4.46 5.99
CA VAL A 25 19.70 3.64 4.80
C VAL A 25 21.08 3.98 4.25
N ASP A 26 21.93 2.96 4.10
CA ASP A 26 23.11 3.04 3.25
C ASP A 26 22.69 2.90 1.78
N SER A 27 22.82 3.98 1.00
CA SER A 27 22.38 4.01 -0.40
C SER A 27 23.25 3.18 -1.35
N GLN A 28 24.46 2.78 -0.94
CA GLN A 28 25.34 1.98 -1.79
C GLN A 28 25.10 0.48 -1.59
N THR A 29 24.78 0.07 -0.36
CA THR A 29 24.64 -1.35 -0.01
C THR A 29 23.20 -1.79 0.23
N GLY A 30 22.28 -0.83 0.45
CA GLY A 30 20.93 -1.10 0.89
C GLY A 30 20.83 -1.56 2.35
N GLN A 31 21.92 -1.48 3.13
CA GLN A 31 21.91 -1.88 4.54
C GLN A 31 21.09 -0.88 5.36
N LEU A 32 20.33 -1.42 6.32
CA LEU A 32 19.57 -0.63 7.29
C LEU A 32 20.28 -0.65 8.65
N SER A 33 20.38 0.52 9.28
CA SER A 33 20.86 0.66 10.66
C SER A 33 19.76 1.28 11.52
N HIS A 34 19.42 0.63 12.63
CA HIS A 34 18.33 1.09 13.51
C HIS A 34 18.69 2.43 14.15
N VAL A 35 17.73 3.36 14.16
CA VAL A 35 17.86 4.72 14.70
C VAL A 35 16.93 4.91 15.89
N GLN A 36 15.67 4.50 15.76
CA GLN A 36 14.65 4.72 16.78
C GLN A 36 13.59 3.63 16.75
N LEU A 37 13.07 3.29 17.92
CA LEU A 37 11.78 2.62 18.09
C LEU A 37 10.79 3.62 18.68
N VAL A 38 9.65 3.79 18.01
CA VAL A 38 8.47 4.45 18.57
C VAL A 38 7.53 3.36 19.07
N ASP A 39 7.57 3.10 20.37
CA ASP A 39 6.79 2.05 21.03
C ASP A 39 5.40 2.54 21.49
N GLY A 40 4.67 1.69 22.21
CA GLY A 40 3.33 2.02 22.75
C GLY A 40 2.21 2.10 21.70
N LEU A 41 2.52 1.90 20.42
CA LEU A 41 1.55 1.93 19.32
C LEU A 41 0.90 0.56 19.11
N VAL A 42 -0.42 0.56 18.94
CA VAL A 42 -1.18 -0.65 18.57
C VAL A 42 -1.21 -0.76 17.04
N ASN A 43 -0.61 -1.83 16.49
CA ASN A 43 -0.63 -2.17 15.07
C ASN A 43 -0.47 -0.99 14.07
N PRO A 44 0.58 -0.17 14.14
CA PRO A 44 0.86 0.83 13.10
C PRO A 44 1.09 0.16 11.74
N SER A 45 0.02 -0.01 10.97
CA SER A 45 -0.05 -1.00 9.90
C SER A 45 0.09 -0.43 8.49
N PHE A 46 -0.07 0.89 8.34
CA PHE A 46 0.25 1.60 7.11
C PHE A 46 0.74 3.01 7.44
N LEU A 47 1.73 3.49 6.69
CA LEU A 47 2.41 4.76 6.90
C LEU A 47 2.33 5.61 5.62
N ALA A 48 2.31 6.93 5.75
CA ALA A 48 2.71 7.83 4.66
C ALA A 48 3.45 9.05 5.20
N ILE A 49 4.28 9.64 4.34
CA ILE A 49 5.08 10.81 4.65
C ILE A 49 4.59 11.98 3.81
N SER A 50 4.46 13.14 4.45
CA SER A 50 4.17 14.42 3.80
C SER A 50 5.17 14.74 2.69
N LYS A 51 4.72 15.50 1.68
CA LYS A 51 5.58 15.89 0.55
C LYS A 51 6.85 16.62 0.99
N GLN A 52 6.74 17.43 2.05
CA GLN A 52 7.84 18.21 2.64
C GLN A 52 8.74 17.37 3.55
N GLN A 53 8.45 16.08 3.76
CA GLN A 53 9.28 15.15 4.53
C GLN A 53 9.43 15.52 6.01
N ASN A 54 8.50 16.31 6.56
CA ASN A 54 8.53 16.81 7.93
C ASN A 54 7.44 16.20 8.83
N PHE A 55 6.48 15.50 8.26
CA PHE A 55 5.44 14.76 8.99
C PHE A 55 5.25 13.35 8.44
N LEU A 56 4.98 12.41 9.35
CA LEU A 56 4.57 11.04 9.08
C LEU A 56 3.19 10.80 9.68
N TYR A 57 2.33 10.13 8.92
CA TYR A 57 1.00 9.70 9.36
C TYR A 57 0.92 8.18 9.36
N CYS A 58 0.15 7.63 10.28
CA CYS A 58 0.00 6.20 10.46
C CYS A 58 -1.46 5.84 10.75
N VAL A 59 -1.94 4.71 10.21
CA VAL A 59 -3.19 4.08 10.64
C VAL A 59 -2.91 2.83 11.45
N HIS A 60 -3.78 2.59 12.43
CA HIS A 60 -3.64 1.54 13.42
C HIS A 60 -4.61 0.39 13.14
N GLY A 61 -4.12 -0.69 12.54
CA GLY A 61 -4.92 -1.87 12.19
C GLY A 61 -5.60 -2.49 13.42
N ASP A 62 -6.79 -3.07 13.22
CA ASP A 62 -7.69 -3.58 14.28
C ASP A 62 -8.20 -2.54 15.29
N THR A 63 -7.90 -1.26 15.09
CA THR A 63 -8.44 -0.16 15.90
C THR A 63 -9.35 0.74 15.06
N ASP A 64 -9.55 1.97 15.50
CA ASP A 64 -10.24 3.06 14.81
C ASP A 64 -9.37 4.32 14.75
N GLN A 65 -8.03 4.20 14.86
CA GLN A 65 -7.14 5.35 15.02
C GLN A 65 -6.26 5.64 13.80
N ALA A 66 -6.03 6.93 13.55
CA ALA A 66 -4.92 7.45 12.77
C ALA A 66 -4.09 8.40 13.64
N SER A 67 -2.77 8.36 13.53
CA SER A 67 -1.83 9.18 14.32
C SER A 67 -0.91 10.00 13.41
N ALA A 68 -0.46 11.15 13.93
CA ALA A 68 0.51 12.04 13.30
C ALA A 68 1.79 12.15 14.12
N PHE A 69 2.91 12.29 13.42
CA PHE A 69 4.24 12.43 13.98
C PHE A 69 5.01 13.52 13.21
N SER A 70 5.80 14.34 13.91
CA SER A 70 6.81 15.20 13.27
C SER A 70 8.09 14.42 13.02
N ILE A 71 8.76 14.70 11.92
CA ILE A 71 10.04 14.12 11.51
C ILE A 71 11.15 15.15 11.75
N SER A 72 12.14 14.77 12.55
CA SER A 72 13.37 15.54 12.79
C SER A 72 14.40 15.35 11.66
N ALA A 73 15.40 16.23 11.59
CA ALA A 73 16.45 16.16 10.57
C ALA A 73 17.28 14.86 10.62
N ASP A 74 17.39 14.24 11.81
CA ASP A 74 18.04 12.93 12.02
C ASP A 74 17.10 11.74 11.77
N GLY A 75 15.91 11.99 11.21
CA GLY A 75 14.90 10.97 10.89
C GLY A 75 14.05 10.53 12.08
N THR A 76 14.31 11.02 13.30
CA THR A 76 13.51 10.61 14.47
C THR A 76 12.10 11.17 14.41
N LEU A 77 11.15 10.39 14.95
CA LEU A 77 9.73 10.72 15.05
C LEU A 77 9.40 11.23 16.45
N THR A 78 8.58 12.28 16.51
CA THR A 78 7.91 12.74 17.74
C THR A 78 6.40 12.70 17.52
N TYR A 79 5.67 12.02 18.42
CA TYR A 79 4.21 11.94 18.37
C TYR A 79 3.58 13.33 18.53
N LEU A 80 2.57 13.63 17.71
CA LEU A 80 1.79 14.87 17.77
C LEU A 80 0.42 14.61 18.38
N ASN A 81 -0.44 13.89 17.66
CA ASN A 81 -1.77 13.52 18.12
C ASN A 81 -2.30 12.28 17.38
N SER A 82 -3.52 11.86 17.75
CA SER A 82 -4.30 10.86 17.02
C SER A 82 -5.76 11.29 16.92
N GLN A 83 -6.46 10.75 15.93
CA GLN A 83 -7.87 10.98 15.67
C GLN A 83 -8.58 9.68 15.34
N ASN A 84 -9.86 9.62 15.72
CA ASN A 84 -10.73 8.51 15.37
C ASN A 84 -11.09 8.57 13.88
N THR A 85 -11.06 7.43 13.19
CA THR A 85 -11.43 7.29 11.77
C THR A 85 -12.91 6.96 11.58
N HIS A 86 -13.70 6.92 12.66
CA HIS A 86 -15.13 6.58 12.72
C HIS A 86 -15.46 5.30 11.94
N GLY A 87 -14.56 4.32 12.05
CA GLY A 87 -14.65 3.03 11.38
C GLY A 87 -13.78 2.01 12.09
N HIS A 88 -13.61 0.83 11.49
CA HIS A 88 -12.83 -0.23 12.10
C HIS A 88 -11.80 -0.82 11.16
N ASN A 89 -10.61 -1.10 11.70
CA ASN A 89 -9.45 -1.64 11.01
C ASN A 89 -9.03 -0.76 9.82
N PRO A 90 -8.60 0.50 10.05
CA PRO A 90 -8.05 1.33 8.98
C PRO A 90 -6.83 0.66 8.36
N ALA A 91 -6.92 0.34 7.07
CA ALA A 91 -5.96 -0.50 6.36
C ALA A 91 -4.98 0.29 5.47
N HIS A 92 -5.36 1.51 5.08
CA HIS A 92 -4.55 2.37 4.24
C HIS A 92 -4.88 3.85 4.50
N LEU A 93 -3.91 4.73 4.22
CA LEU A 93 -4.06 6.17 4.26
C LEU A 93 -3.34 6.82 3.06
N ALA A 94 -3.85 7.95 2.56
CA ALA A 94 -3.20 8.75 1.53
C ALA A 94 -3.32 10.24 1.88
N ILE A 95 -2.26 10.99 1.63
CA ILE A 95 -2.24 12.45 1.84
C ILE A 95 -2.71 13.12 0.54
N SER A 96 -3.60 14.10 0.65
CA SER A 96 -4.04 14.87 -0.51
C SER A 96 -2.87 15.59 -1.19
N PRO A 97 -2.91 15.85 -2.51
CA PRO A 97 -1.79 16.46 -3.23
C PRO A 97 -1.34 17.83 -2.72
N ASP A 98 -2.28 18.59 -2.14
CA ASP A 98 -2.02 19.88 -1.49
C ASP A 98 -1.52 19.75 -0.05
N GLY A 99 -1.52 18.55 0.53
CA GLY A 99 -1.09 18.26 1.89
C GLY A 99 -2.12 18.63 2.96
N GLY A 100 -3.33 19.06 2.59
CA GLY A 100 -4.34 19.55 3.52
C GLY A 100 -5.20 18.48 4.19
N PHE A 101 -5.19 17.25 3.68
CA PHE A 101 -6.09 16.19 4.16
C PHE A 101 -5.44 14.81 4.12
N LEU A 102 -5.92 13.96 5.02
CA LEU A 102 -5.64 12.53 5.07
C LEU A 102 -6.92 11.78 4.69
N VAL A 103 -6.85 10.95 3.65
CA VAL A 103 -7.93 10.02 3.27
C VAL A 103 -7.60 8.65 3.82
N VAL A 104 -8.54 7.98 4.50
CA VAL A 104 -8.32 6.69 5.17
C VAL A 104 -9.39 5.67 4.76
N SER A 105 -8.96 4.46 4.39
CA SER A 105 -9.85 3.32 4.12
C SER A 105 -10.01 2.44 5.35
N ASN A 106 -11.21 2.38 5.91
CA ASN A 106 -11.57 1.51 7.03
C ASN A 106 -12.09 0.15 6.54
N HIS A 107 -11.29 -0.90 6.74
CA HIS A 107 -11.48 -2.18 6.08
C HIS A 107 -12.67 -3.00 6.61
N TYR A 108 -12.99 -2.96 7.89
CA TYR A 108 -14.08 -3.78 8.44
C TYR A 108 -15.39 -3.04 8.65
N SER A 109 -15.39 -1.71 8.52
CA SER A 109 -16.61 -0.89 8.51
C SER A 109 -17.09 -0.50 7.12
N GLY A 110 -16.32 -0.79 6.07
CA GLY A 110 -16.74 -0.51 4.69
C GLY A 110 -16.79 0.99 4.36
N SER A 111 -15.93 1.79 4.99
CA SER A 111 -15.97 3.25 4.88
C SER A 111 -14.64 3.84 4.44
N VAL A 112 -14.70 4.97 3.72
CA VAL A 112 -13.56 5.83 3.42
C VAL A 112 -13.84 7.19 4.04
N VAL A 113 -12.86 7.72 4.77
CA VAL A 113 -13.02 8.94 5.56
C VAL A 113 -11.95 9.97 5.23
N VAL A 114 -12.25 11.24 5.52
CA VAL A 114 -11.33 12.36 5.32
C VAL A 114 -11.10 13.08 6.64
N LEU A 115 -9.84 13.25 7.02
CA LEU A 115 -9.41 14.04 8.17
C LEU A 115 -8.59 15.24 7.68
N PRO A 116 -8.84 16.47 8.16
CA PRO A 116 -7.98 17.61 7.89
C PRO A 116 -6.58 17.41 8.48
N ILE A 117 -5.57 17.93 7.80
CA ILE A 117 -4.21 18.09 8.32
C ILE A 117 -4.03 19.57 8.67
N LEU A 118 -3.78 19.84 9.95
CA LEU A 118 -3.59 21.20 10.44
C LEU A 118 -2.20 21.73 10.05
N ALA A 119 -2.00 23.04 10.12
CA ALA A 119 -0.70 23.66 9.84
C ALA A 119 0.42 23.17 10.77
N SER A 120 0.08 22.68 11.97
CA SER A 120 1.02 22.04 12.90
C SER A 120 1.43 20.62 12.49
N GLY A 121 0.79 20.03 11.49
CA GLY A 121 0.91 18.62 11.10
C GLY A 121 0.02 17.67 11.91
N GLU A 122 -0.71 18.18 12.89
CA GLU A 122 -1.70 17.40 13.64
C GLU A 122 -2.92 17.06 12.77
N LEU A 123 -3.58 15.95 13.10
CA LEU A 123 -4.86 15.58 12.49
C LEU A 123 -6.02 16.32 13.17
N GLY A 124 -6.88 16.95 12.37
CA GLY A 124 -8.16 17.49 12.79
C GLY A 124 -9.25 16.42 12.87
N GLU A 125 -10.39 16.78 13.46
CA GLU A 125 -11.57 15.91 13.48
C GLU A 125 -12.05 15.60 12.06
N LEU A 126 -12.54 14.38 11.85
CA LEU A 126 -13.07 13.89 10.58
C LEU A 126 -14.10 14.87 9.98
N CYS A 127 -13.94 15.20 8.70
CA CYS A 127 -14.80 16.16 7.99
C CYS A 127 -15.68 15.53 6.90
N ASP A 128 -15.40 14.30 6.49
CA ASP A 128 -16.24 13.57 5.52
C ASP A 128 -16.13 12.05 5.69
N GLN A 129 -17.19 11.35 5.31
CA GLN A 129 -17.27 9.89 5.31
C GLN A 129 -18.18 9.41 4.18
N VAL A 130 -17.70 8.43 3.42
CA VAL A 130 -18.48 7.71 2.41
C VAL A 130 -18.42 6.21 2.70
N LEU A 131 -19.50 5.50 2.36
CA LEU A 131 -19.55 4.04 2.40
C LEU A 131 -19.32 3.49 0.98
N THR A 132 -18.57 2.39 0.87
CA THR A 132 -18.52 1.61 -0.37
C THR A 132 -19.64 0.57 -0.35
N GLU A 133 -20.55 0.65 -1.31
CA GLU A 133 -21.76 -0.18 -1.37
C GLU A 133 -21.81 -1.05 -2.62
N GLY A 134 -22.39 -2.24 -2.49
CA GLY A 134 -22.51 -3.18 -3.60
C GLY A 134 -22.91 -4.59 -3.18
N PRO A 135 -23.09 -5.48 -4.16
CA PRO A 135 -23.28 -6.90 -3.89
C PRO A 135 -22.00 -7.46 -3.26
N ILE A 136 -22.18 -8.28 -2.23
CA ILE A 136 -21.09 -8.98 -1.56
C ILE A 136 -20.52 -10.02 -2.52
N GLY A 137 -19.19 -10.14 -2.56
CA GLY A 137 -18.50 -11.15 -3.36
C GLY A 137 -18.78 -12.59 -2.90
N PRO A 138 -18.47 -13.60 -3.73
CA PRO A 138 -18.88 -14.99 -3.49
C PRO A 138 -18.09 -15.71 -2.37
N HIS A 139 -16.94 -15.17 -1.93
CA HIS A 139 -16.08 -15.86 -0.98
C HIS A 139 -16.64 -15.82 0.46
N ARG A 140 -17.19 -16.95 0.91
CA ARG A 140 -17.96 -17.09 2.17
C ARG A 140 -17.27 -16.58 3.46
N VAL A 141 -15.93 -16.62 3.51
CA VAL A 141 -15.16 -16.17 4.68
C VAL A 141 -14.66 -14.74 4.54
N GLU A 142 -13.92 -14.46 3.46
CA GLU A 142 -13.28 -13.17 3.21
C GLU A 142 -14.19 -12.07 2.68
N GLN A 143 -15.35 -12.38 2.12
CA GLN A 143 -16.29 -11.41 1.55
C GLN A 143 -17.64 -11.52 2.28
N LYS A 144 -17.70 -10.99 3.51
CA LYS A 144 -18.93 -10.94 4.34
C LYS A 144 -19.63 -9.58 4.31
N GLY A 145 -19.08 -8.63 3.57
CA GLY A 145 -19.49 -7.23 3.54
C GLY A 145 -18.41 -6.40 2.86
N SER A 146 -18.65 -5.10 2.75
CA SER A 146 -17.72 -4.12 2.19
C SER A 146 -16.38 -4.08 2.96
N LYS A 147 -15.28 -4.01 2.21
CA LYS A 147 -13.91 -4.03 2.73
C LYS A 147 -12.92 -3.22 1.85
N PRO A 148 -13.01 -1.88 1.80
CA PRO A 148 -12.03 -1.05 1.13
C PRO A 148 -10.65 -1.30 1.75
N HIS A 149 -9.62 -1.44 0.91
CA HIS A 149 -8.28 -1.81 1.40
C HIS A 149 -7.18 -0.80 1.00
N PHE A 150 -7.45 0.08 0.03
CA PHE A 150 -6.48 1.07 -0.46
C PHE A 150 -7.20 2.35 -0.88
N ASN A 151 -6.49 3.46 -1.06
CA ASN A 151 -7.08 4.74 -1.49
C ASN A 151 -6.06 5.76 -2.06
N PRO A 152 -5.19 5.40 -3.01
CA PRO A 152 -4.25 6.34 -3.61
C PRO A 152 -4.99 7.40 -4.43
N PHE A 153 -4.39 8.59 -4.45
CA PHE A 153 -4.72 9.59 -5.45
C PHE A 153 -4.18 9.17 -6.81
N ASP A 154 -4.93 9.48 -7.87
CA ASP A 154 -4.44 9.33 -9.23
C ASP A 154 -3.29 10.31 -9.53
N PRO A 155 -2.51 10.11 -10.61
CA PRO A 155 -1.39 11.00 -10.93
C PRO A 155 -1.77 12.48 -11.11
N SER A 156 -3.02 12.78 -11.47
CA SER A 156 -3.50 14.17 -11.55
C SER A 156 -3.85 14.77 -10.17
N GLY A 157 -4.01 13.93 -9.15
CA GLY A 157 -4.37 14.31 -7.79
C GLY A 157 -5.84 14.62 -7.56
N LYS A 158 -6.71 14.37 -8.55
CA LYS A 158 -8.13 14.77 -8.52
C LYS A 158 -9.06 13.64 -8.10
N LEU A 159 -8.64 12.40 -8.33
CA LEU A 159 -9.42 11.21 -8.10
C LEU A 159 -8.74 10.32 -7.06
N VAL A 160 -9.55 9.65 -6.24
CA VAL A 160 -9.12 8.63 -5.28
C VAL A 160 -9.68 7.29 -5.76
N VAL A 161 -8.80 6.31 -5.95
CA VAL A 161 -9.16 4.97 -6.41
C VAL A 161 -9.15 4.00 -5.24
N VAL A 162 -10.30 3.36 -4.96
CA VAL A 162 -10.55 2.59 -3.75
C VAL A 162 -10.94 1.16 -4.12
N PRO A 163 -9.99 0.22 -4.20
CA PRO A 163 -10.29 -1.21 -4.29
C PRO A 163 -10.99 -1.71 -3.03
N ASP A 164 -12.10 -2.41 -3.23
CA ASP A 164 -12.91 -3.04 -2.19
C ASP A 164 -12.90 -4.56 -2.36
N LYS A 165 -12.18 -5.22 -1.45
CA LYS A 165 -12.02 -6.66 -1.44
C LYS A 165 -13.35 -7.38 -1.25
N GLY A 166 -14.24 -6.80 -0.45
CA GLY A 166 -15.49 -7.40 -0.02
C GLY A 166 -16.56 -7.44 -1.12
N LEU A 167 -16.48 -6.50 -2.05
CA LEU A 167 -17.51 -6.26 -3.07
C LEU A 167 -17.08 -6.65 -4.50
N ASP A 168 -15.83 -7.10 -4.70
CA ASP A 168 -15.23 -7.29 -6.03
C ASP A 168 -15.40 -6.04 -6.91
N ARG A 169 -15.08 -4.87 -6.34
CA ARG A 169 -15.22 -3.57 -7.00
C ARG A 169 -14.02 -2.69 -6.74
N ILE A 170 -13.70 -1.85 -7.70
CA ILE A 170 -12.78 -0.72 -7.51
C ILE A 170 -13.60 0.54 -7.72
N PHE A 171 -13.72 1.36 -6.67
CA PHE A 171 -14.45 2.61 -6.69
C PHE A 171 -13.54 3.78 -7.08
N THR A 172 -14.13 4.82 -7.66
CA THR A 172 -13.44 6.07 -7.97
C THR A 172 -14.24 7.24 -7.43
N TYR A 173 -13.59 8.07 -6.62
CA TYR A 173 -14.16 9.29 -6.05
C TYR A 173 -13.39 10.51 -6.56
N ARG A 174 -14.09 11.60 -6.89
CA ARG A 174 -13.48 12.92 -6.99
C ARG A 174 -13.21 13.46 -5.59
N PHE A 175 -12.00 13.97 -5.38
CA PHE A 175 -11.65 14.69 -4.18
C PHE A 175 -11.89 16.19 -4.36
N ASP A 176 -12.64 16.77 -3.44
CA ASP A 176 -12.87 18.21 -3.34
C ASP A 176 -12.00 18.78 -2.20
N SER A 177 -10.82 19.30 -2.55
CA SER A 177 -9.87 19.78 -1.55
C SER A 177 -10.29 21.08 -0.86
N GLN A 178 -11.25 21.84 -1.42
CA GLN A 178 -11.76 23.03 -0.74
C GLN A 178 -12.70 22.66 0.41
N LEU A 179 -13.48 21.60 0.22
CA LEU A 179 -14.47 21.14 1.20
C LEU A 179 -13.98 19.97 2.06
N GLY A 180 -12.89 19.31 1.67
CA GLY A 180 -12.42 18.07 2.29
C GLY A 180 -13.38 16.91 2.06
N LYS A 181 -13.94 16.77 0.85
CA LYS A 181 -14.99 15.79 0.54
C LYS A 181 -14.65 14.80 -0.56
N LEU A 182 -15.18 13.59 -0.44
CA LEU A 182 -15.20 12.56 -1.46
C LEU A 182 -16.57 12.54 -2.14
N LEU A 183 -16.57 12.74 -3.44
CA LEU A 183 -17.78 12.73 -4.26
C LEU A 183 -17.66 11.62 -5.30
N PRO A 184 -18.72 10.86 -5.61
CA PRO A 184 -18.65 9.85 -6.66
C PRO A 184 -18.12 10.44 -7.98
N ALA A 185 -17.19 9.76 -8.64
CA ALA A 185 -16.76 10.14 -9.98
C ALA A 185 -17.89 9.90 -10.99
N ALA A 186 -17.75 10.41 -12.23
CA ALA A 186 -18.75 10.20 -13.28
C ALA A 186 -18.93 8.70 -13.62
N CYS A 187 -17.83 7.94 -13.57
CA CYS A 187 -17.81 6.49 -13.59
C CYS A 187 -17.32 6.00 -12.21
N PRO A 188 -18.24 5.79 -11.24
CA PRO A 188 -17.86 5.69 -9.83
C PRO A 188 -17.31 4.33 -9.41
N PHE A 189 -17.40 3.30 -10.25
CA PHE A 189 -16.77 2.02 -10.00
C PHE A 189 -16.63 1.16 -11.26
N VAL A 190 -15.76 0.15 -11.17
CA VAL A 190 -15.73 -1.02 -12.05
C VAL A 190 -15.86 -2.29 -11.22
N ALA A 191 -16.54 -3.31 -11.75
CA ALA A 191 -16.55 -4.65 -11.15
C ALA A 191 -15.30 -5.43 -11.56
N THR A 192 -14.68 -6.14 -10.62
CA THR A 192 -13.60 -7.10 -10.91
C THR A 192 -14.17 -8.49 -11.18
N ARG A 193 -13.30 -9.45 -11.51
CA ARG A 193 -13.69 -10.86 -11.57
C ARG A 193 -14.28 -11.27 -10.21
N LYS A 194 -15.39 -12.01 -10.24
CA LYS A 194 -16.05 -12.49 -9.01
C LYS A 194 -15.09 -13.36 -8.19
N GLY A 195 -14.97 -13.06 -6.91
CA GLY A 195 -14.07 -13.73 -5.97
C GLY A 195 -12.62 -13.30 -6.08
N ALA A 196 -12.28 -12.27 -6.86
CA ALA A 196 -10.91 -11.80 -6.99
C ALA A 196 -10.45 -11.01 -5.76
N GLY A 197 -11.34 -10.20 -5.17
CA GLY A 197 -11.05 -9.37 -4.00
C GLY A 197 -9.93 -8.36 -4.26
N PRO A 198 -10.17 -7.27 -5.03
CA PRO A 198 -9.16 -6.26 -5.31
C PRO A 198 -8.66 -5.63 -4.00
N ARG A 199 -7.34 -5.47 -3.89
CA ARG A 199 -6.69 -5.09 -2.64
C ARG A 199 -5.97 -3.76 -2.73
N HIS A 200 -4.89 -3.69 -3.51
CA HIS A 200 -4.11 -2.47 -3.75
C HIS A 200 -4.09 -2.16 -5.25
N VAL A 201 -3.78 -0.91 -5.62
CA VAL A 201 -3.61 -0.51 -7.01
C VAL A 201 -2.30 0.23 -7.22
N ALA A 202 -1.71 0.11 -8.41
CA ALA A 202 -0.53 0.88 -8.81
C ALA A 202 -0.79 1.58 -10.15
N PHE A 203 -0.52 2.88 -10.22
CA PHE A 203 -0.59 3.64 -11.46
C PHE A 203 0.70 3.51 -12.24
N HIS A 204 0.59 3.39 -13.56
CA HIS A 204 1.75 3.51 -14.43
C HIS A 204 2.23 4.98 -14.47
N PRO A 205 3.54 5.28 -14.41
CA PRO A 205 4.04 6.66 -14.35
C PRO A 205 3.79 7.49 -15.62
N GLY A 206 3.85 6.86 -16.81
CA GLY A 206 3.63 7.54 -18.11
C GLY A 206 2.40 7.16 -18.93
N LEU A 207 1.69 6.07 -18.61
CA LEU A 207 0.55 5.57 -19.39
C LEU A 207 -0.74 5.77 -18.59
N PRO A 208 -1.89 5.97 -19.25
CA PRO A 208 -3.20 6.05 -18.59
C PRO A 208 -3.68 4.64 -18.19
N VAL A 209 -2.91 3.96 -17.36
CA VAL A 209 -3.12 2.57 -16.93
C VAL A 209 -2.98 2.48 -15.42
N VAL A 210 -3.86 1.70 -14.81
CA VAL A 210 -3.76 1.30 -13.41
C VAL A 210 -3.87 -0.22 -13.32
N TYR A 211 -3.08 -0.78 -12.42
CA TYR A 211 -3.04 -2.20 -12.12
C TYR A 211 -3.67 -2.45 -10.76
N SER A 212 -4.48 -3.49 -10.62
CA SER A 212 -5.07 -3.92 -9.35
C SER A 212 -4.55 -5.30 -8.99
N VAL A 213 -3.90 -5.44 -7.84
CA VAL A 213 -3.62 -6.76 -7.28
C VAL A 213 -4.87 -7.27 -6.58
N ASN A 214 -5.24 -8.50 -6.88
CA ASN A 214 -6.42 -9.18 -6.36
C ASN A 214 -5.97 -10.18 -5.29
N GLU A 215 -6.40 -9.95 -4.05
CA GLU A 215 -5.93 -10.68 -2.88
C GLU A 215 -6.36 -12.15 -2.91
N LEU A 216 -7.60 -12.44 -3.28
CA LEU A 216 -8.20 -13.75 -3.04
C LEU A 216 -7.86 -14.78 -4.11
N ASP A 217 -7.56 -14.33 -5.34
CA ASP A 217 -7.20 -15.22 -6.45
C ASP A 217 -5.75 -15.06 -6.93
N SER A 218 -4.97 -14.21 -6.25
CA SER A 218 -3.56 -13.92 -6.59
C SER A 218 -3.36 -13.53 -8.06
N THR A 219 -4.25 -12.70 -8.60
CA THR A 219 -4.13 -12.16 -9.96
C THR A 219 -3.83 -10.66 -9.98
N VAL A 220 -3.37 -10.16 -11.12
CA VAL A 220 -3.27 -8.72 -11.39
C VAL A 220 -4.21 -8.37 -12.55
N GLY A 221 -5.11 -7.43 -12.31
CA GLY A 221 -5.97 -6.83 -13.34
C GLY A 221 -5.36 -5.55 -13.90
N THR A 222 -5.37 -5.38 -15.22
CA THR A 222 -4.93 -4.17 -15.92
C THR A 222 -6.14 -3.40 -16.41
N TYR A 223 -6.19 -2.09 -16.14
CA TYR A 223 -7.29 -1.20 -16.51
C TYR A 223 -6.76 0.03 -17.23
N ARG A 224 -7.39 0.41 -18.34
CA ARG A 224 -7.20 1.75 -18.90
C ARG A 224 -7.95 2.74 -18.01
N PHE A 225 -7.28 3.80 -17.59
CA PHE A 225 -7.81 4.78 -16.64
C PHE A 225 -8.11 6.10 -17.33
N ASN A 226 -9.33 6.60 -17.14
CA ASN A 226 -9.72 7.94 -17.56
C ASN A 226 -9.70 8.88 -16.33
N SER A 227 -8.72 9.78 -16.27
CA SER A 227 -8.53 10.70 -15.14
C SER A 227 -9.56 11.84 -15.08
N GLU A 228 -10.39 12.01 -16.11
CA GLU A 228 -11.48 12.99 -16.11
C GLU A 228 -12.78 12.39 -15.55
N SER A 229 -13.16 11.19 -16.02
CA SER A 229 -14.41 10.54 -15.62
C SER A 229 -14.26 9.61 -14.41
N GLY A 230 -13.04 9.14 -14.12
CA GLY A 230 -12.75 8.09 -13.15
C GLY A 230 -12.99 6.67 -13.66
N GLU A 231 -13.26 6.50 -14.96
CA GLU A 231 -13.52 5.20 -15.56
C GLU A 231 -12.27 4.31 -15.53
N LEU A 232 -12.50 3.05 -15.14
CA LEU A 232 -11.54 1.96 -15.17
C LEU A 232 -12.04 0.92 -16.18
N LEU A 233 -11.49 0.91 -17.39
CA LEU A 233 -11.87 -0.03 -18.43
C LEU A 233 -10.99 -1.29 -18.34
N PRO A 234 -11.51 -2.48 -17.97
CA PRO A 234 -10.71 -3.70 -17.86
C PRO A 234 -10.06 -4.08 -19.19
N GLN A 235 -8.80 -4.52 -19.16
CA GLN A 235 -8.03 -4.91 -20.34
C GLN A 235 -7.49 -6.34 -20.25
N GLN A 236 -6.93 -6.71 -19.09
CA GLN A 236 -6.25 -7.98 -18.89
C GLN A 236 -6.41 -8.44 -17.44
N VAL A 237 -6.39 -9.75 -17.21
CA VAL A 237 -6.19 -10.35 -15.88
C VAL A 237 -5.20 -11.50 -16.05
N ILE A 238 -4.09 -11.47 -15.30
CA ILE A 238 -3.03 -12.50 -15.35
C ILE A 238 -2.70 -12.99 -13.93
N SER A 239 -2.31 -14.26 -13.80
CA SER A 239 -1.83 -14.83 -12.53
C SER A 239 -0.56 -14.15 -12.05
N ALA A 240 -0.44 -13.92 -10.74
CA ALA A 240 0.82 -13.55 -10.08
C ALA A 240 1.57 -14.76 -9.52
N LEU A 241 1.10 -15.97 -9.81
CA LEU A 241 1.70 -17.22 -9.39
C LEU A 241 2.28 -17.97 -10.58
N PRO A 242 3.40 -18.70 -10.41
CA PRO A 242 3.86 -19.66 -11.40
C PRO A 242 2.76 -20.69 -11.69
N ASP A 243 2.63 -21.12 -12.94
CA ASP A 243 1.63 -22.13 -13.37
C ASP A 243 1.79 -23.48 -12.65
N SER A 244 2.96 -23.73 -12.04
CA SER A 244 3.26 -24.94 -11.27
C SER A 244 2.87 -24.86 -9.80
N PHE A 245 2.43 -23.70 -9.29
CA PHE A 245 2.07 -23.55 -7.88
C PHE A 245 0.62 -24.00 -7.63
N THR A 246 0.45 -24.92 -6.68
CA THR A 246 -0.83 -25.56 -6.37
C THR A 246 -1.31 -25.31 -4.94
N GLY A 247 -0.53 -24.58 -4.14
CA GLY A 247 -0.88 -24.24 -2.75
C GLY A 247 -1.82 -23.04 -2.65
N ASP A 248 -2.26 -22.74 -1.42
CA ASP A 248 -3.00 -21.51 -1.15
C ASP A 248 -2.06 -20.31 -1.24
N SER A 249 -2.56 -19.23 -1.84
CA SER A 249 -1.87 -17.95 -1.87
C SER A 249 -2.85 -16.79 -1.89
N THR A 250 -2.46 -15.71 -1.21
CA THR A 250 -3.17 -14.43 -1.29
C THR A 250 -2.20 -13.30 -1.60
N ALA A 251 -2.47 -12.54 -2.66
CA ALA A 251 -1.62 -11.43 -3.02
C ALA A 251 -1.77 -10.25 -2.03
N ALA A 252 -0.76 -9.39 -1.94
CA ALA A 252 -0.74 -8.27 -1.02
C ALA A 252 -0.35 -6.95 -1.70
N GLU A 253 0.95 -6.69 -1.83
CA GLU A 253 1.46 -5.39 -2.29
C GLU A 253 1.64 -5.35 -3.81
N ILE A 254 1.58 -4.16 -4.40
CA ILE A 254 1.80 -3.94 -5.84
C ILE A 254 2.50 -2.61 -6.08
N GLU A 255 3.56 -2.62 -6.88
CA GLU A 255 4.31 -1.41 -7.23
C GLU A 255 4.79 -1.48 -8.69
N VAL A 256 4.80 -0.33 -9.37
CA VAL A 256 5.41 -0.16 -10.70
C VAL A 256 6.74 0.55 -10.51
N ASP A 257 7.79 0.11 -11.19
CA ASP A 257 9.08 0.78 -11.13
C ASP A 257 9.01 2.22 -11.68
N GLY A 258 9.94 3.08 -11.25
CA GLY A 258 9.92 4.49 -11.65
C GLY A 258 10.02 4.73 -13.17
N ALA A 259 10.54 3.75 -13.91
CA ALA A 259 10.62 3.79 -15.37
C ALA A 259 9.35 3.27 -16.09
N GLY A 260 8.40 2.66 -15.37
CA GLY A 260 7.19 2.07 -15.96
C GLY A 260 7.45 0.83 -16.82
N ARG A 261 8.53 0.10 -16.58
CA ARG A 261 8.91 -1.10 -17.34
C ARG A 261 8.56 -2.39 -16.62
N PHE A 262 8.50 -2.38 -15.30
CA PHE A 262 8.25 -3.56 -14.48
C PHE A 262 7.19 -3.30 -13.43
N LEU A 263 6.38 -4.31 -13.19
CA LEU A 263 5.42 -4.37 -12.10
C LEU A 263 5.78 -5.51 -11.17
N TYR A 264 5.71 -5.24 -9.87
CA TYR A 264 5.98 -6.20 -8.82
C TYR A 264 4.71 -6.44 -8.01
N ALA A 265 4.45 -7.69 -7.61
CA ALA A 265 3.35 -8.02 -6.70
C ALA A 265 3.78 -9.08 -5.68
N SER A 266 3.44 -8.91 -4.40
CA SER A 266 3.78 -9.92 -3.39
C SER A 266 2.68 -10.95 -3.20
N ASN A 267 3.07 -12.20 -2.98
CA ASN A 267 2.17 -13.33 -2.73
C ASN A 267 2.46 -13.98 -1.38
N ARG A 268 1.47 -14.00 -0.48
CA ARG A 268 1.53 -14.66 0.83
C ARG A 268 1.08 -16.11 0.68
N GLY A 269 1.89 -17.07 1.11
CA GLY A 269 1.65 -18.50 0.90
C GLY A 269 2.55 -19.09 -0.18
N ASN A 270 2.64 -18.46 -1.36
CA ASN A 270 3.76 -18.71 -2.29
C ASN A 270 5.07 -18.07 -1.82
N ASP A 271 4.97 -17.07 -0.93
CA ASP A 271 6.07 -16.35 -0.29
C ASP A 271 7.10 -15.80 -1.28
N SER A 272 6.58 -15.13 -2.32
CA SER A 272 7.37 -14.59 -3.43
C SER A 272 6.98 -13.15 -3.80
N ILE A 273 7.87 -12.49 -4.56
CA ILE A 273 7.55 -11.31 -5.36
C ILE A 273 7.43 -11.76 -6.82
N ALA A 274 6.22 -11.67 -7.38
CA ALA A 274 5.96 -11.81 -8.80
C ALA A 274 6.47 -10.59 -9.56
N ILE A 275 7.08 -10.82 -10.71
CA ILE A 275 7.69 -9.80 -11.57
C ILE A 275 7.02 -9.90 -12.93
N PHE A 276 6.54 -8.76 -13.42
CA PHE A 276 5.93 -8.63 -14.75
C PHE A 276 6.68 -7.58 -15.55
N SER A 277 6.88 -7.83 -16.84
CA SER A 277 7.27 -6.79 -17.80
C SER A 277 6.01 -6.08 -18.30
N ILE A 278 6.12 -4.76 -18.47
CA ILE A 278 5.05 -3.91 -18.97
C ILE A 278 5.30 -3.60 -20.45
N ASP A 279 4.32 -3.88 -21.30
CA ASP A 279 4.34 -3.43 -22.68
C ASP A 279 4.20 -1.90 -22.74
N PRO A 280 5.16 -1.16 -23.35
CA PRO A 280 5.22 0.29 -23.26
C PRO A 280 4.14 1.02 -24.07
N GLN A 281 3.40 0.31 -24.94
CA GLN A 281 2.34 0.91 -25.77
C GLN A 281 0.95 0.68 -25.17
N THR A 282 0.73 -0.53 -24.66
CA THR A 282 -0.59 -0.99 -24.19
C THR A 282 -0.71 -1.00 -22.68
N GLY A 283 0.41 -1.05 -21.96
CA GLY A 283 0.48 -1.28 -20.53
C GLY A 283 0.17 -2.72 -20.12
N TRP A 284 0.05 -3.66 -21.07
CA TRP A 284 -0.23 -5.06 -20.75
C TRP A 284 0.94 -5.73 -20.04
N LEU A 285 0.62 -6.69 -19.17
CA LEU A 285 1.58 -7.41 -18.36
C LEU A 285 1.94 -8.74 -19.01
N THR A 286 3.22 -9.09 -18.94
CA THR A 286 3.69 -10.46 -19.16
C THR A 286 4.41 -10.93 -17.90
N PHE A 287 3.98 -12.07 -17.36
CA PHE A 287 4.63 -12.67 -16.20
C PHE A 287 6.05 -13.12 -16.58
N VAL A 288 7.04 -12.66 -15.82
CA VAL A 288 8.46 -12.97 -16.03
C VAL A 288 8.90 -14.08 -15.09
N SER A 289 8.70 -13.90 -13.79
CA SER A 289 9.08 -14.87 -12.76
C SER A 289 8.44 -14.54 -11.41
N ALA A 290 8.59 -15.43 -10.44
CA ALA A 290 8.30 -15.16 -9.03
C ALA A 290 9.54 -15.48 -8.19
N THR A 291 10.09 -14.46 -7.52
CA THR A 291 11.32 -14.60 -6.72
C THR A 291 10.97 -14.89 -5.26
N PRO A 292 11.45 -16.00 -4.66
CA PRO A 292 11.25 -16.27 -3.24
C PRO A 292 11.81 -15.17 -2.35
N THR A 293 10.98 -14.70 -1.41
CA THR A 293 11.28 -13.54 -0.54
C THR A 293 12.27 -13.82 0.57
N LYS A 294 12.70 -15.07 0.73
CA LYS A 294 13.56 -15.57 1.82
C LYS A 294 12.96 -15.31 3.22
N GLY A 295 11.64 -15.20 3.29
CA GLY A 295 10.84 -15.19 4.50
C GLY A 295 9.45 -15.76 4.22
N ARG A 296 8.50 -15.49 5.10
CA ARG A 296 7.11 -15.93 4.98
C ARG A 296 6.16 -14.75 5.10
N THR A 297 5.06 -14.81 4.36
CA THR A 297 4.02 -13.79 4.33
C THR A 297 4.60 -12.41 3.99
N PRO A 298 5.13 -12.21 2.76
CA PRO A 298 5.61 -10.92 2.29
C PRO A 298 4.43 -9.93 2.16
N ARG A 299 4.07 -9.31 3.28
CA ARG A 299 2.89 -8.45 3.40
C ARG A 299 3.05 -7.13 2.65
N PHE A 300 4.29 -6.68 2.53
CA PHE A 300 4.65 -5.41 1.91
C PHE A 300 6.06 -5.50 1.32
N PHE A 301 6.33 -4.70 0.29
CA PHE A 301 7.68 -4.39 -0.15
C PHE A 301 7.73 -2.92 -0.59
N ALA A 302 8.94 -2.37 -0.67
CA ALA A 302 9.14 -1.02 -1.19
C ALA A 302 10.43 -0.97 -2.03
N LEU A 303 10.36 -0.32 -3.18
CA LEU A 303 11.55 0.06 -3.95
C LEU A 303 12.25 1.26 -3.30
N SER A 304 13.59 1.26 -3.32
CA SER A 304 14.34 2.47 -3.01
C SER A 304 14.01 3.58 -4.02
N PRO A 305 14.15 4.87 -3.66
CA PRO A 305 13.79 5.97 -4.57
C PRO A 305 14.51 5.97 -5.93
N ASP A 306 15.71 5.39 -5.98
CA ASP A 306 16.52 5.22 -7.20
C ASP A 306 16.24 3.89 -7.93
N GLY A 307 15.38 3.03 -7.38
CA GLY A 307 15.01 1.72 -7.91
C GLY A 307 16.10 0.65 -7.82
N GLN A 308 17.24 0.92 -7.17
CA GLN A 308 18.36 -0.03 -7.11
C GLN A 308 18.11 -1.20 -6.16
N PHE A 309 17.29 -0.99 -5.12
CA PHE A 309 17.01 -1.98 -4.09
C PHE A 309 15.52 -2.17 -3.87
N MET A 310 15.13 -3.39 -3.52
CA MET A 310 13.81 -3.71 -3.00
C MET A 310 13.93 -4.26 -1.59
N TYR A 311 13.12 -3.71 -0.68
CA TYR A 311 13.03 -4.15 0.71
C TYR A 311 11.74 -4.93 0.87
N VAL A 312 11.81 -6.19 1.29
CA VAL A 312 10.64 -7.07 1.41
C VAL A 312 10.37 -7.35 2.89
N ALA A 313 9.21 -6.91 3.38
CA ALA A 313 8.75 -7.12 4.75
C ALA A 313 7.98 -8.43 4.87
N ASN A 314 8.62 -9.43 5.48
CA ASN A 314 8.07 -10.76 5.74
C ASN A 314 7.46 -10.80 7.14
N GLU A 315 6.14 -10.71 7.21
CA GLU A 315 5.39 -10.55 8.44
C GLU A 315 5.57 -11.73 9.40
N ASP A 316 5.44 -12.96 8.90
CA ASP A 316 5.44 -14.16 9.76
C ASP A 316 6.84 -14.68 10.08
N SER A 317 7.85 -14.17 9.38
CA SER A 317 9.25 -14.50 9.65
C SER A 317 9.99 -13.43 10.46
N ASP A 318 9.36 -12.29 10.75
CA ASP A 318 9.97 -11.16 11.45
C ASP A 318 11.24 -10.64 10.78
N THR A 319 11.21 -10.52 9.45
CA THR A 319 12.37 -10.06 8.68
C THR A 319 12.02 -9.01 7.64
N ILE A 320 12.97 -8.11 7.40
CA ILE A 320 13.08 -7.38 6.13
C ILE A 320 14.29 -7.94 5.39
N VAL A 321 14.08 -8.38 4.15
CA VAL A 321 15.13 -8.89 3.26
C VAL A 321 15.36 -7.88 2.15
N VAL A 322 16.63 -7.56 1.86
CA VAL A 322 16.99 -6.59 0.83
C VAL A 322 17.49 -7.29 -0.43
N PHE A 323 16.91 -6.94 -1.57
CA PHE A 323 17.28 -7.43 -2.89
C PHE A 323 17.85 -6.28 -3.71
N SER A 324 18.89 -6.54 -4.51
CA SER A 324 19.25 -5.67 -5.62
C SER A 324 18.32 -5.92 -6.80
N VAL A 325 17.94 -4.87 -7.50
CA VAL A 325 17.06 -4.92 -8.68
C VAL A 325 17.92 -4.80 -9.94
N ASP A 326 17.78 -5.73 -10.87
CA ASP A 326 18.35 -5.61 -12.21
C ASP A 326 17.50 -4.64 -13.05
N PRO A 327 18.00 -3.46 -13.43
CA PRO A 327 17.21 -2.48 -14.18
C PRO A 327 16.89 -2.95 -15.61
N ALA A 328 17.58 -3.93 -16.17
CA ALA A 328 17.30 -4.42 -17.51
C ALA A 328 16.18 -5.47 -17.54
N THR A 329 16.05 -6.27 -16.47
CA THR A 329 15.16 -7.43 -16.43
C THR A 329 14.08 -7.34 -15.34
N GLY A 330 14.20 -6.41 -14.39
CA GLY A 330 13.41 -6.35 -13.18
C GLY A 330 13.76 -7.45 -12.16
N GLY A 331 14.74 -8.31 -12.46
CA GLY A 331 15.11 -9.45 -11.63
C GLY A 331 15.59 -9.04 -10.24
N LEU A 332 15.29 -9.87 -9.23
CA LEU A 332 15.66 -9.62 -7.84
C LEU A 332 16.75 -10.59 -7.37
N THR A 333 17.86 -10.06 -6.85
CA THR A 333 18.95 -10.86 -6.27
C THR A 333 19.15 -10.49 -4.80
N PRO A 334 19.11 -11.46 -3.85
CA PRO A 334 19.37 -11.16 -2.43
C PRO A 334 20.76 -10.55 -2.23
N THR A 335 20.83 -9.45 -1.49
CA THR A 335 22.10 -8.78 -1.17
C THR A 335 22.87 -9.48 -0.04
N GLY A 336 22.17 -10.29 0.76
CA GLY A 336 22.65 -10.83 2.04
C GLY A 336 22.24 -9.96 3.24
N ASN A 337 21.77 -8.74 3.03
CA ASN A 337 21.28 -7.88 4.09
C ASN A 337 19.93 -8.37 4.60
N LEU A 338 19.86 -8.62 5.90
CA LEU A 338 18.69 -9.13 6.60
C LEU A 338 18.50 -8.37 7.91
N ILE A 339 17.33 -7.76 8.08
CA ILE A 339 16.96 -7.05 9.29
C ILE A 339 15.96 -7.90 10.04
N LYS A 340 16.20 -8.14 11.33
CA LYS A 340 15.23 -8.76 12.23
C LYS A 340 14.35 -7.68 12.83
N THR A 341 13.07 -7.70 12.50
CA THR A 341 12.06 -6.78 13.04
C THR A 341 10.76 -7.53 13.15
N GLY A 342 10.08 -7.44 14.29
CA GLY A 342 8.87 -8.22 14.52
C GLY A 342 7.73 -7.79 13.60
N SER A 343 7.11 -8.73 12.90
CA SER A 343 5.89 -8.54 12.09
C SER A 343 5.82 -7.24 11.28
N PRO A 344 6.80 -6.94 10.40
CA PRO A 344 6.79 -5.73 9.58
C PRO A 344 5.72 -5.84 8.49
N VAL A 345 4.95 -4.78 8.29
CA VAL A 345 3.79 -4.80 7.37
C VAL A 345 3.65 -3.56 6.48
N CYS A 346 4.48 -2.53 6.68
CA CYS A 346 4.52 -1.35 5.82
C CYS A 346 5.90 -0.69 5.93
N MET A 347 6.39 -0.11 4.84
CA MET A 347 7.62 0.67 4.81
C MET A 347 7.48 1.91 3.93
N VAL A 348 8.00 3.04 4.39
CA VAL A 348 8.06 4.28 3.60
C VAL A 348 9.42 4.94 3.73
N PHE A 349 9.95 5.47 2.63
CA PHE A 349 11.22 6.20 2.61
C PHE A 349 11.01 7.67 2.95
N GLY A 350 11.94 8.24 3.70
CA GLY A 350 12.02 9.67 3.90
C GLY A 350 13.42 10.27 3.98
N GLY A 351 13.47 11.59 4.01
CA GLY A 351 14.71 12.39 3.94
C GLY A 351 14.95 12.98 2.54
N PRO A 352 15.98 13.83 2.38
CA PRO A 352 16.24 14.51 1.12
C PRO A 352 16.50 13.48 0.01
N ARG A 353 15.70 13.55 -1.06
CA ARG A 353 16.03 12.90 -2.33
C ARG A 353 17.24 13.66 -2.89
N THR A 354 18.40 13.01 -2.93
CA THR A 354 19.60 13.56 -3.55
C THR A 354 19.43 13.69 -5.05
#